data_AF-A0A949MDL3-F1
#
_entry.id   AF-A0A949MDL3-F1
#
_cell.length_a   1.000
_cell.length_b   1.000
_cell.length_c   1.000
_cell.angle_alpha   90.00
_cell.angle_beta   90.00
_cell.angle_gamma   90.00
#
_symmetry.space_group_name_H-M   'P 1'
#
loop_
_entity.id
_entity.type
_entity.pdbx_description
1 polymer ?
#
loop_
_entity_poly.entity_id
_entity_poly.type
_entity_poly.pdbx_seq_one_letter_code
_entity_poly.pdbx_strand_id
1 'polypeptide(L)'
;NPLGFEWSKSNVTEITPTLGFVDTVVGNNNLIVHQLLEERAVKYPVLVTLLRRGNMVFASFRSRNGEALKTAEQFQGGGHANAAGAILPKSIRNIPDAVDYLRLILRPQTSQPLNSLESLFAEIELEKK
;
A
#
# COMPACT_ATOMS: atom_id res chain seq x y z
N ASN A 1 21.98 -12.84 7.09
CA ASN A 1 21.49 -11.49 6.74
C ASN A 1 21.48 -11.37 5.22
N PRO A 2 20.31 -11.25 4.55
CA PRO A 2 20.23 -11.18 3.11
C PRO A 2 20.89 -9.90 2.60
N LEU A 3 21.50 -10.01 1.42
CA LEU A 3 22.04 -8.85 0.73
C LEU A 3 20.93 -7.80 0.56
N GLY A 4 21.20 -6.55 0.91
CA GLY A 4 20.23 -5.45 0.82
C GLY A 4 19.31 -5.28 2.05
N PHE A 5 19.42 -6.12 3.08
CA PHE A 5 18.57 -6.03 4.28
C PHE A 5 18.66 -4.69 5.03
N GLU A 6 19.85 -4.29 5.49
CA GLU A 6 20.03 -3.05 6.27
C GLU A 6 19.61 -1.81 5.48
N TRP A 7 19.88 -1.82 4.17
CA TRP A 7 19.42 -0.78 3.27
C TRP A 7 17.89 -0.77 3.21
N SER A 8 17.24 -1.90 2.95
CA SER A 8 15.77 -1.98 2.83
C SER A 8 15.08 -1.63 4.14
N LYS A 9 15.65 -2.03 5.29
CA LYS A 9 15.18 -1.66 6.63
C LYS A 9 15.13 -0.15 6.83
N SER A 10 16.15 0.55 6.34
CA SER A 10 16.25 2.02 6.43
C SER A 10 15.45 2.74 5.35
N ASN A 11 15.00 2.03 4.32
CA ASN A 11 14.29 2.57 3.15
C ASN A 11 12.86 2.03 3.05
N VAL A 12 12.14 2.05 4.18
CA VAL A 12 10.70 1.75 4.22
C VAL A 12 9.91 3.06 4.24
N THR A 13 9.11 3.27 3.21
CA THR A 13 8.23 4.44 3.08
C THR A 13 6.84 4.11 3.61
N GLU A 14 6.27 5.01 4.41
CA GLU A 14 4.89 4.85 4.89
C GLU A 14 3.88 5.01 3.74
N ILE A 15 2.96 4.04 3.63
CA ILE A 15 1.73 4.16 2.81
C ILE A 15 0.55 4.49 3.71
N THR A 16 0.38 3.71 4.78
CA THR A 16 -0.59 3.94 5.85
C THR A 16 0.05 3.56 7.20
N PRO A 17 -0.60 3.84 8.36
CA PRO A 17 -0.09 3.40 9.65
C PRO A 17 0.13 1.88 9.76
N THR A 18 -0.54 1.08 8.92
CA THR A 18 -0.46 -0.39 8.92
C THR A 18 0.29 -0.98 7.72
N LEU A 19 0.64 -0.17 6.71
CA LEU A 19 1.28 -0.63 5.48
C LEU A 19 2.54 0.19 5.17
N GLY A 20 3.68 -0.49 5.11
CA GLY A 20 4.96 0.07 4.66
C GLY A 20 5.35 -0.43 3.27
N PHE A 21 5.79 0.48 2.39
CA PHE A 21 6.44 0.14 1.13
C PHE A 21 7.94 -0.08 1.37
N VAL A 22 8.43 -1.27 1.04
CA VAL A 22 9.84 -1.63 1.14
C VAL A 22 10.47 -1.45 -0.23
N ASP A 23 11.38 -0.48 -0.34
CA ASP A 23 12.24 -0.40 -1.50
C ASP A 23 13.32 -1.48 -1.39
N THR A 24 13.66 -2.12 -2.51
CA THR A 24 14.65 -3.19 -2.59
C THR A 24 15.52 -2.97 -3.81
N VAL A 25 16.76 -2.51 -3.61
CA VAL A 25 17.69 -2.21 -4.72
C VAL A 25 18.48 -3.45 -5.14
N VAL A 26 18.87 -4.30 -4.18
CA VAL A 26 19.66 -5.52 -4.42
C VAL A 26 19.19 -6.62 -3.48
N GLY A 27 19.20 -7.87 -3.94
CA GLY A 27 18.97 -9.05 -3.12
C GLY A 27 17.65 -9.76 -3.42
N ASN A 28 17.30 -10.72 -2.55
CA ASN A 28 16.06 -11.47 -2.69
C ASN A 28 14.95 -10.80 -1.87
N ASN A 29 14.04 -10.11 -2.56
CA ASN A 29 12.93 -9.38 -1.94
C ASN A 29 12.12 -10.23 -0.97
N ASN A 30 11.84 -11.50 -1.31
CA ASN A 30 11.06 -12.36 -0.44
C ASN A 30 11.80 -12.64 0.89
N LEU A 31 13.11 -12.90 0.83
CA LEU A 31 13.91 -13.14 2.03
C LEU A 31 14.06 -11.87 2.88
N ILE A 32 14.31 -10.73 2.24
CA ILE A 32 14.42 -9.43 2.94
C ILE A 32 13.11 -9.13 3.67
N VAL A 33 11.98 -9.16 2.97
CA VAL A 33 10.68 -8.82 3.55
C VAL A 33 10.26 -9.82 4.63
N HIS A 34 10.52 -11.12 4.42
CA HIS A 34 10.28 -12.13 5.44
C HIS A 34 11.08 -11.85 6.71
N GLN A 35 12.38 -11.55 6.59
CA GLN A 35 13.22 -11.26 7.75
C GLN A 35 12.83 -9.94 8.44
N LEU A 36 12.46 -8.89 7.68
CA LEU A 36 11.98 -7.63 8.26
C LEU A 36 10.75 -7.84 9.15
N LEU A 37 9.83 -8.70 8.71
CA LEU A 37 8.64 -9.07 9.47
C LEU A 37 8.98 -9.94 10.68
N GLU A 38 9.77 -11.01 10.49
CA GLU A 38 10.12 -11.95 11.56
C GLU A 38 10.84 -11.25 12.71
N GLU A 39 11.84 -10.43 12.40
CA GLU A 39 12.60 -9.64 13.38
C GLU A 39 11.84 -8.43 13.93
N ARG A 40 10.66 -8.12 13.40
CA ARG A 40 9.89 -6.89 13.70
C ARG A 40 10.79 -5.65 13.56
N ALA A 41 11.62 -5.65 12.52
CA ALA A 41 12.62 -4.60 12.27
C ALA A 41 11.99 -3.26 11.88
N VAL A 42 10.69 -3.26 11.56
CA VAL A 42 9.90 -2.11 11.12
C VAL A 42 8.53 -2.12 11.81
N LYS A 43 7.93 -0.94 11.99
CA LYS A 43 6.67 -0.77 12.73
C LYS A 43 5.42 -1.30 12.02
N TYR A 44 5.51 -1.57 10.71
CA TYR A 44 4.34 -1.91 9.89
C TYR A 44 4.03 -3.42 9.93
N PRO A 45 2.79 -3.81 10.26
CA PRO A 45 2.38 -5.22 10.25
C PRO A 45 2.27 -5.81 8.84
N VAL A 46 2.04 -4.96 7.83
CA VAL A 46 2.03 -5.35 6.41
C VAL A 46 3.13 -4.61 5.67
N LEU A 47 3.88 -5.35 4.86
CA LEU A 47 4.88 -4.80 3.95
C LEU A 47 4.50 -5.06 2.50
N VAL A 48 4.68 -4.06 1.64
CA VAL A 48 4.48 -4.17 0.20
C VAL A 48 5.78 -3.94 -0.55
N THR A 49 6.04 -4.79 -1.53
CA THR A 49 7.05 -4.56 -2.57
C THR A 49 6.37 -4.37 -3.90
N LEU A 50 6.86 -3.42 -4.70
CA LEU A 50 6.32 -3.10 -6.01
C LEU A 50 7.29 -3.61 -7.09
N LEU A 51 6.78 -4.41 -8.02
CA LEU A 51 7.57 -4.95 -9.13
C LEU A 51 6.95 -4.49 -10.45
N ARG A 52 7.74 -3.83 -11.29
CA ARG A 52 7.34 -3.55 -12.67
C ARG A 52 7.74 -4.70 -13.58
N ARG A 53 6.79 -5.22 -14.36
CA ARG A 53 7.03 -6.19 -15.43
C ARG A 53 6.34 -5.72 -16.70
N GLY A 54 7.14 -5.28 -17.68
CA GLY A 54 6.62 -4.61 -18.88
C GLY A 54 5.90 -3.31 -18.52
N ASN A 55 4.64 -3.19 -18.93
CA ASN A 55 3.77 -2.04 -18.66
C ASN A 55 2.88 -2.21 -17.43
N MET A 56 3.05 -3.28 -16.66
CA MET A 56 2.23 -3.60 -15.50
C MET A 56 3.06 -3.47 -14.22
N VAL A 57 2.45 -2.96 -13.16
CA VAL A 57 3.01 -2.91 -11.82
C VAL A 57 2.27 -3.91 -10.93
N PHE A 58 3.03 -4.74 -10.24
CA PHE A 58 2.55 -5.76 -9.32
C PHE A 58 2.86 -5.32 -7.90
N ALA A 59 1.84 -5.33 -7.03
CA ALA A 59 2.00 -5.14 -5.60
C ALA A 59 2.01 -6.50 -4.91
N SER A 60 3.09 -6.82 -4.19
CA SER A 60 3.18 -8.04 -3.39
C SER A 60 3.17 -7.69 -1.92
N PHE A 61 2.15 -8.17 -1.21
CA PHE A 61 1.92 -7.94 0.20
C PHE A 61 2.40 -9.13 1.03
N ARG A 62 3.04 -8.82 2.16
CA ARG A 62 3.54 -9.79 3.15
C ARG A 62 3.15 -9.34 4.54
N SER A 63 2.77 -10.28 5.40
CA SER A 63 2.40 -10.04 6.79
C SER A 63 2.66 -11.28 7.63
N ARG A 64 2.40 -11.22 8.94
CA ARG A 64 2.57 -12.34 9.87
C ARG A 64 1.26 -12.95 10.35
N ASN A 65 0.18 -12.17 10.47
CA ASN A 65 -1.06 -12.59 11.12
C ASN A 65 -2.27 -12.52 10.18
N GLY A 66 -2.05 -12.62 8.87
CA GLY A 66 -3.08 -12.76 7.86
C GLY A 66 -3.57 -11.45 7.23
N GLU A 67 -2.94 -10.32 7.56
CA GLU A 67 -3.37 -9.00 7.13
C GLU A 67 -3.08 -8.74 5.63
N ALA A 68 -2.10 -9.44 5.04
CA ALA A 68 -1.72 -9.25 3.64
C ALA A 68 -2.85 -9.55 2.67
N LEU A 69 -3.63 -10.62 2.89
CA LEU A 69 -4.78 -10.96 2.04
C LEU A 69 -5.84 -9.85 2.08
N LYS A 70 -6.18 -9.36 3.27
CA LYS A 70 -7.17 -8.28 3.46
C LYS A 70 -6.76 -6.99 2.76
N THR A 71 -5.46 -6.68 2.74
CA THR A 71 -4.94 -5.54 1.97
C THR A 71 -5.03 -5.78 0.47
N ALA A 72 -4.64 -6.97 -0.01
CA ALA A 72 -4.66 -7.30 -1.43
C ALA A 72 -6.07 -7.30 -2.04
N GLU A 73 -7.08 -7.76 -1.29
CA GLU A 73 -8.48 -7.78 -1.72
C GLU A 73 -9.03 -6.39 -2.07
N GLN A 74 -8.56 -5.33 -1.40
CA GLN A 74 -8.93 -3.94 -1.71
C GLN A 74 -8.49 -3.49 -3.12
N PHE A 75 -7.54 -4.21 -3.70
CA PHE A 75 -7.02 -3.98 -5.05
C PHE A 75 -7.47 -5.06 -6.03
N GLN A 76 -8.53 -5.81 -5.70
CA GLN A 76 -8.99 -6.98 -6.48
C GLN A 76 -7.88 -8.03 -6.65
N GLY A 77 -6.96 -8.08 -5.70
CA GLY A 77 -5.88 -9.06 -5.61
C GLY A 77 -6.32 -10.34 -4.90
N GLY A 78 -5.36 -11.22 -4.64
CA GLY A 78 -5.60 -12.47 -3.94
C GLY A 78 -4.31 -13.15 -3.50
N GLY A 79 -4.45 -14.35 -2.93
CA GLY A 79 -3.33 -15.17 -2.46
C GLY A 79 -3.65 -15.85 -1.13
N HIS A 80 -2.66 -15.91 -0.25
CA HIS A 80 -2.79 -16.49 1.09
C HIS A 80 -2.79 -15.41 2.15
N ALA A 81 -3.25 -15.75 3.36
CA ALA A 81 -3.35 -14.84 4.51
C ALA A 81 -2.08 -13.97 4.69
N ASN A 82 -0.89 -14.58 4.68
CA ASN A 82 0.39 -13.89 4.90
C ASN A 82 1.13 -13.47 3.63
N ALA A 83 0.65 -13.88 2.46
CA ALA A 83 1.34 -13.72 1.20
C ALA A 83 0.32 -13.56 0.06
N ALA A 84 0.03 -12.30 -0.28
CA ALA A 84 -0.95 -11.96 -1.29
C ALA A 84 -0.37 -10.95 -2.29
N GLY A 85 -1.10 -10.69 -3.37
CA GLY A 85 -0.67 -9.72 -4.36
C GLY A 85 -1.82 -9.21 -5.20
N ALA A 86 -1.58 -8.07 -5.84
CA ALA A 86 -2.52 -7.43 -6.75
C ALA A 86 -1.79 -6.88 -7.97
N ILE A 87 -2.52 -6.78 -9.08
CA ILE A 87 -2.06 -6.12 -10.29
C ILE A 87 -2.66 -4.72 -10.30
N LEU A 88 -1.84 -3.69 -10.42
CA LEU A 88 -2.32 -2.31 -10.45
C LEU A 88 -2.90 -1.96 -11.83
N PRO A 89 -3.82 -0.97 -11.91
CA PRO A 89 -4.40 -0.53 -13.18
C PRO A 89 -3.35 -0.16 -14.22
N LYS A 90 -3.65 -0.38 -15.51
CA LYS A 90 -2.72 -0.10 -16.63
C LYS A 90 -2.31 1.37 -16.78
N SER A 91 -3.04 2.29 -16.13
CA SER A 91 -2.68 3.70 -16.03
C SER A 91 -1.44 3.91 -15.15
N ILE A 92 -1.20 3.03 -14.18
CA ILE A 92 -0.07 3.07 -13.25
C ILE A 92 1.12 2.35 -13.90
N ARG A 93 2.13 3.11 -14.33
CA ARG A 93 3.24 2.59 -15.15
C ARG A 93 4.59 2.61 -14.45
N ASN A 94 4.70 3.28 -13.32
CA ASN A 94 5.94 3.42 -12.56
C ASN A 94 5.68 3.23 -11.06
N ILE A 95 6.76 3.06 -10.30
CA ILE A 95 6.71 2.79 -8.86
C ILE A 95 6.20 4.00 -8.06
N PRO A 96 6.64 5.24 -8.32
CA PRO A 96 6.07 6.42 -7.64
C PRO A 96 4.55 6.52 -7.76
N ASP A 97 4.01 6.41 -8.98
CA ASP A 97 2.55 6.44 -9.22
C ASP A 97 1.83 5.31 -8.49
N ALA A 98 2.48 4.14 -8.38
CA ALA A 98 1.94 3.01 -7.65
C ALA A 98 1.87 3.27 -6.15
N VAL A 99 2.91 3.88 -5.56
CA VAL A 99 2.91 4.29 -4.15
C VAL A 99 1.75 5.26 -3.89
N ASP A 100 1.56 6.27 -4.75
CA ASP A 100 0.48 7.25 -4.60
C ASP A 100 -0.90 6.64 -4.80
N TYR A 101 -1.03 5.70 -5.75
CA TYR A 101 -2.25 4.93 -5.95
C TYR A 101 -2.61 4.09 -4.71
N LEU A 102 -1.63 3.40 -4.10
CA LEU A 102 -1.86 2.65 -2.87
C LEU A 102 -2.35 3.57 -1.74
N ARG A 103 -1.75 4.75 -1.58
CA ARG A 103 -2.20 5.75 -0.59
C ARG A 103 -3.62 6.19 -0.85
N LEU A 104 -3.98 6.45 -2.11
CA LEU A 104 -5.31 6.91 -2.49
C LEU A 104 -6.39 5.90 -2.11
N ILE A 105 -6.17 4.62 -2.44
CA ILE A 105 -7.15 3.55 -2.17
C ILE A 105 -7.26 3.24 -0.68
N LEU A 106 -6.14 3.25 0.04
CA LEU A 106 -6.09 2.87 1.46
C LEU A 106 -6.32 4.04 2.42
N ARG A 107 -6.56 5.25 1.91
CA ARG A 107 -6.97 6.38 2.75
C ARG A 107 -8.25 6.00 3.50
N PRO A 108 -8.30 6.13 4.83
CA PRO A 108 -9.54 5.97 5.55
C PRO A 108 -10.54 6.99 4.96
N GLN A 109 -11.62 6.47 4.37
CA GLN A 109 -12.75 7.30 3.98
C GLN A 109 -13.30 7.83 5.30
N THR A 110 -12.92 9.05 5.69
CA THR A 110 -13.69 9.80 6.67
C THR A 110 -15.07 9.87 6.04
N SER A 111 -15.99 9.06 6.56
CA SER A 111 -17.38 9.10 6.20
C SER A 111 -17.89 10.47 6.62
N GLN A 112 -17.67 11.48 5.78
CA GLN A 112 -18.66 12.53 5.71
C GLN A 112 -19.93 11.82 5.29
N PRO A 113 -20.99 11.88 6.10
CA PRO A 113 -22.26 11.35 5.65
C PRO A 113 -22.55 12.06 4.32
N LEU A 114 -22.90 11.30 3.29
CA LEU A 114 -23.40 11.78 2.01
C LEU A 114 -24.78 12.45 2.20
N ASN A 115 -24.90 13.33 3.19
CA ASN A 115 -26.13 14.04 3.48
C ASN A 115 -26.11 15.31 2.64
N SER A 116 -26.52 15.06 1.39
CA SER A 116 -27.27 15.95 0.51
C SER A 116 -26.43 17.06 -0.12
N LEU A 117 -26.32 17.00 -1.45
CA LEU A 117 -25.82 18.09 -2.28
C LEU A 117 -26.56 19.41 -1.97
N GLU A 118 -27.80 19.32 -1.51
CA GLU A 118 -28.59 20.43 -1.00
C GLU A 118 -27.87 21.23 0.11
N SER A 119 -27.12 20.57 0.99
CA SER A 119 -26.38 21.22 2.09
C SER A 119 -25.25 22.12 1.56
N LEU A 120 -24.59 21.68 0.49
CA LEU A 120 -23.49 22.42 -0.14
C LEU A 120 -24.00 23.62 -0.96
N PHE A 121 -25.17 23.50 -1.59
CA PHE A 121 -25.80 24.62 -2.28
C PHE A 121 -26.36 25.67 -1.30
N ALA A 122 -26.90 25.24 -0.16
CA ALA A 122 -27.43 26.14 0.86
C ALA A 122 -26.35 27.07 1.45
N GLU A 123 -25.13 26.58 1.61
CA GLU A 123 -24.01 27.34 2.17
C GLU A 123 -23.53 28.45 1.19
N ILE A 124 -23.56 28.18 -0.12
CA ILE A 124 -23.19 29.14 -1.17
C ILE A 124 -24.25 30.25 -1.34
N GLU A 125 -25.52 29.96 -1.09
CA GLU A 125 -26.59 30.97 -1.14
C GLU A 125 -26.57 31.93 0.06
N LEU A 126 -26.05 31.50 1.22
CA LEU A 126 -25.92 32.33 2.42
C LEU A 126 -24.79 33.36 2.31
N GLU A 127 -23.72 33.08 1.57
CA GLU A 127 -22.61 34.03 1.36
C GLU A 127 -22.95 35.18 0.37
N LYS A 128 -24.12 35.14 -0.28
CA LYS A 128 -24.56 36.18 -1.23
C LYS A 128 -25.53 37.23 -0.65
N LYS A 129 -25.76 37.22 0.66
CA LYS A 129 -26.59 38.22 1.37
C LYS A 129 -25.74 39.11 2.26
#